data_AF-R9SM28-F1
#
_entry.id   AF-R9SM28-F1
#
_cell.length_a   1.000
_cell.length_b   1.000
_cell.length_c   1.000
_cell.angle_alpha   90.00
_cell.angle_beta   90.00
_cell.angle_gamma   90.00
#
_symmetry.space_group_name_H-M   'P 1'
#
loop_
_entity.id
_entity.type
_entity.pdbx_description
1 polymer ?
#
loop_
_entity_poly.entity_id
_entity_poly.type
_entity_poly.pdbx_seq_one_letter_code
_entity_poly.pdbx_strand_id
1 'polypeptide(L)'
;MVKMINKDYEKNLDIKFVNSFSYETLFMDIFRSIRWANGVYCPRCKSFNVNKKGFIDKGYPQGKIRKFKCNDCDHAFNDFSGTFFENSKMPISVLSYIIFNMYVMSVADIAEQTGYSRNTIYNVIKKINNYIHRSDFERLVKDDDGFFRLNGNKFQVNGGNSNDH
;
A
#
# COMPACT_ATOMS: atom_id res chain seq x y z
N MET A 1 33.68 -11.17 -1.04
CA MET A 1 33.76 -10.29 0.15
C MET A 1 32.78 -9.13 -0.05
N VAL A 2 31.50 -9.38 0.24
CA VAL A 2 30.44 -8.36 0.12
C VAL A 2 30.66 -7.37 1.26
N LYS A 3 31.12 -6.16 0.92
CA LYS A 3 31.37 -5.13 1.92
C LYS A 3 30.03 -4.75 2.57
N MET A 4 30.04 -4.83 3.89
CA MET A 4 28.96 -4.50 4.81
C MET A 4 28.28 -3.19 4.39
N ILE A 5 26.99 -3.28 4.09
CA ILE A 5 26.13 -2.11 4.04
C ILE A 5 26.16 -1.52 5.46
N ASN A 6 26.60 -0.25 5.54
CA ASN A 6 26.90 0.43 6.78
C ASN A 6 25.64 0.51 7.67
N LYS A 7 25.76 0.10 8.93
CA LYS A 7 24.67 0.01 9.91
C LYS A 7 24.09 1.38 10.31
N ASP A 8 24.74 2.46 9.89
CA ASP A 8 24.37 3.85 10.20
C ASP A 8 23.35 4.46 9.21
N TYR A 9 23.02 3.78 8.11
CA TYR A 9 21.96 4.22 7.19
C TYR A 9 20.56 4.02 7.75
N GLU A 10 20.38 3.08 8.70
CA GLU A 10 19.07 2.76 9.27
C GLU A 10 18.60 3.81 10.29
N LYS A 11 19.51 4.54 10.95
CA LYS A 11 19.18 5.53 12.00
C LYS A 11 18.88 6.94 11.50
N ASN A 12 19.09 7.23 10.22
CA ASN A 12 18.83 8.56 9.62
C ASN A 12 17.64 8.55 8.65
N LEU A 13 16.98 7.40 8.45
CA LEU A 13 15.70 7.32 7.75
C LEU A 13 14.50 7.59 8.66
N ASP A 14 14.74 7.67 9.97
CA ASP A 14 13.78 8.04 10.98
C ASP A 14 13.55 9.56 11.05
N ILE A 15 12.28 9.95 11.15
CA ILE A 15 11.75 11.26 11.57
C ILE A 15 11.69 12.38 10.50
N LYS A 16 12.44 12.33 9.38
CA LYS A 16 12.31 13.35 8.30
C LYS A 16 11.50 12.93 7.06
N PHE A 17 11.24 11.63 6.85
CA PHE A 17 10.59 11.15 5.63
C PHE A 17 9.13 11.60 5.47
N VAL A 18 8.43 11.79 6.58
CA VAL A 18 6.98 12.06 6.61
C VAL A 18 6.66 13.57 6.56
N ASN A 19 7.68 14.43 6.72
CA ASN A 19 7.44 15.86 6.87
C ASN A 19 7.63 16.62 5.56
N SER A 20 6.52 17.27 5.14
CA SER A 20 6.38 18.30 4.10
C SER A 20 6.11 17.82 2.66
N PHE A 21 4.83 17.64 2.33
CA PHE A 21 4.13 17.98 1.06
C PHE A 21 4.71 17.57 -0.33
N SER A 22 5.92 17.02 -0.41
CA SER A 22 6.73 16.96 -1.64
C SER A 22 6.54 15.68 -2.44
N TYR A 23 6.17 14.58 -1.77
CA TYR A 23 6.14 13.27 -2.42
C TYR A 23 4.80 12.88 -3.06
N GLU A 24 3.70 13.56 -2.75
CA GLU A 24 2.38 13.17 -3.30
C GLU A 24 2.36 13.22 -4.82
N THR A 25 2.96 14.26 -5.43
CA THR A 25 3.04 14.35 -6.90
C THR A 25 3.90 13.22 -7.46
N LEU A 26 5.06 12.96 -6.85
CA LEU A 26 5.97 11.88 -7.27
C LEU A 26 5.29 10.51 -7.19
N PHE A 27 4.69 10.17 -6.05
CA PHE A 27 3.99 8.90 -5.87
C PHE A 27 2.77 8.78 -6.78
N MET A 28 2.05 9.88 -7.04
CA MET A 28 0.97 9.88 -8.02
C MET A 28 1.48 9.62 -9.44
N ASP A 29 2.63 10.17 -9.81
CA ASP A 29 3.22 9.96 -11.14
C ASP A 29 3.75 8.53 -11.30
N ILE A 30 4.41 7.98 -10.28
CA ILE A 30 4.81 6.56 -10.22
C ILE A 30 3.57 5.66 -10.30
N PHE A 31 2.53 5.96 -9.53
CA PHE A 31 1.30 5.17 -9.52
C PHE A 31 0.64 5.17 -10.91
N ARG A 32 0.56 6.33 -11.58
CA ARG A 32 0.00 6.41 -12.93
C ARG A 32 0.85 5.71 -13.97
N SER A 33 2.17 5.78 -13.88
CA SER A 33 3.06 5.12 -14.84
C SER A 33 2.88 3.59 -14.77
N ILE A 34 2.70 3.04 -13.57
CA ILE A 34 2.41 1.62 -13.38
C ILE A 34 0.98 1.29 -13.82
N ARG A 35 -0.02 2.00 -13.30
CA ARG A 35 -1.44 1.67 -13.52
C ARG A 35 -1.88 1.81 -14.98
N TRP A 36 -1.38 2.84 -15.65
CA TRP A 36 -1.75 3.19 -17.02
C TRP A 36 -0.60 2.93 -18.00
N ALA A 37 0.28 1.98 -17.70
CA ALA A 37 1.40 1.60 -18.57
C ALA A 37 0.95 1.29 -20.01
N ASN A 38 -0.24 0.69 -20.15
CA ASN A 38 -0.86 0.33 -21.44
C ASN A 38 -1.91 1.35 -21.92
N GLY A 39 -1.91 2.56 -21.37
CA GLY A 39 -2.94 3.56 -21.59
C GLY A 39 -4.08 3.49 -20.57
N VAL A 40 -4.84 4.59 -20.49
CA VAL A 40 -5.98 4.71 -19.56
C VAL A 40 -7.16 3.93 -20.10
N TYR A 41 -7.72 3.03 -19.30
CA TYR A 41 -8.91 2.25 -19.64
C TYR A 41 -10.00 2.39 -18.57
N CYS A 42 -11.25 2.19 -18.96
CA CYS A 42 -12.39 2.18 -18.05
C CYS A 42 -12.35 0.94 -17.14
N PRO A 43 -12.31 1.07 -15.81
CA PRO A 43 -12.28 -0.08 -14.92
C PRO A 43 -13.54 -0.95 -15.02
N ARG A 44 -14.68 -0.38 -15.48
CA ARG A 44 -15.97 -1.06 -15.64
C ARG A 44 -16.05 -1.89 -16.93
N CYS A 45 -15.91 -1.28 -18.10
CA CYS A 45 -16.09 -1.97 -19.40
C CYS A 45 -14.78 -2.31 -20.12
N LYS A 46 -13.62 -1.95 -19.55
CA LYS A 46 -12.26 -2.18 -20.11
C LYS A 46 -11.94 -1.43 -21.41
N SER A 47 -12.84 -0.57 -21.89
CA SER A 47 -12.58 0.28 -23.05
C SER A 47 -11.48 1.30 -22.81
N PHE A 48 -10.67 1.55 -23.84
CA PHE A 48 -9.67 2.64 -23.91
C PHE A 48 -10.26 3.97 -24.43
N ASN A 49 -11.54 3.98 -24.83
CA ASN A 49 -12.23 5.20 -25.28
C ASN A 49 -12.60 6.09 -24.07
N VAL A 50 -11.60 6.82 -23.56
CA VAL A 50 -11.66 7.56 -22.30
C VAL A 50 -11.27 9.02 -22.51
N ASN A 51 -12.12 9.92 -22.01
CA ASN A 51 -11.88 11.36 -21.97
C ASN A 51 -11.27 11.80 -20.62
N LYS A 52 -10.21 12.62 -20.66
CA LYS A 52 -9.58 13.23 -19.48
C LYS A 52 -10.31 14.52 -19.09
N LYS A 53 -10.94 14.54 -17.91
CA LYS A 53 -11.81 15.63 -17.41
C LYS A 53 -11.14 16.59 -16.41
N GLY A 54 -9.81 16.57 -16.33
CA GLY A 54 -9.03 17.42 -15.41
C GLY A 54 -8.68 16.71 -14.10
N PHE A 55 -8.58 17.47 -13.01
CA PHE A 55 -8.24 16.97 -11.67
C PHE A 55 -9.40 17.18 -10.68
N ILE A 56 -9.39 16.47 -9.56
CA ILE A 56 -10.29 16.73 -8.44
C ILE A 56 -9.82 18.04 -7.76
N ASP A 57 -10.72 19.01 -7.63
CA ASP A 57 -10.39 20.40 -7.27
C ASP A 57 -10.13 20.60 -5.77
N LYS A 58 -10.48 19.62 -4.93
CA LYS A 58 -10.25 19.66 -3.48
C LYS A 58 -8.90 19.02 -3.17
N GLY A 59 -8.07 19.73 -2.39
CA GLY A 59 -6.76 19.29 -1.89
C GLY A 59 -6.87 17.99 -1.08
N TYR A 60 -7.03 16.89 -1.81
CA TYR A 60 -7.08 15.57 -1.24
C TYR A 60 -5.68 15.25 -0.69
N PRO A 61 -5.59 14.63 0.50
CA PRO A 61 -4.31 14.22 1.05
C PRO A 61 -3.51 13.32 0.08
N GLN A 62 -4.16 12.67 -0.89
CA GLN A 62 -3.50 11.85 -1.94
C GLN A 62 -2.88 12.63 -3.11
N GLY A 63 -2.89 13.96 -3.06
CA GLY A 63 -2.36 14.80 -4.14
C GLY A 63 -3.33 14.99 -5.31
N LYS A 64 -2.78 15.33 -6.47
CA LYS A 64 -3.55 15.73 -7.66
C LYS A 64 -4.17 14.52 -8.34
N ILE A 65 -5.41 14.14 -8.01
CA ILE A 65 -6.12 13.00 -8.61
C ILE A 65 -6.77 13.40 -9.95
N ARG A 66 -6.60 12.61 -11.02
CA ARG A 66 -7.23 12.83 -12.34
C ARG A 66 -8.65 12.29 -12.38
N LYS A 67 -9.52 13.00 -13.12
CA LYS A 67 -10.89 12.58 -13.44
C LYS A 67 -10.95 12.08 -14.88
N PHE A 68 -11.67 10.98 -15.09
CA PHE A 68 -11.89 10.37 -16.40
C PHE A 68 -13.38 10.08 -16.62
N LYS A 69 -13.80 10.06 -17.89
CA LYS A 69 -15.12 9.57 -18.30
C LYS A 69 -14.95 8.61 -19.47
N CYS A 70 -15.51 7.41 -19.36
CA CYS A 70 -15.58 6.48 -20.48
C CYS A 70 -16.68 6.93 -21.46
N ASN A 71 -16.37 6.93 -22.75
CA ASN A 71 -17.33 7.30 -23.79
C ASN A 71 -18.24 6.13 -24.20
N ASP A 72 -17.86 4.87 -23.89
CA ASP A 72 -18.63 3.69 -24.31
C ASP A 72 -19.70 3.26 -23.29
N CYS A 73 -19.48 3.51 -21.99
CA CYS A 73 -20.43 3.15 -20.93
C CYS A 73 -20.78 4.31 -19.98
N ASP A 74 -20.38 5.53 -20.35
CA ASP A 74 -20.59 6.77 -19.59
C ASP A 74 -20.03 6.80 -18.14
N HIS A 75 -19.31 5.76 -17.74
CA HIS A 75 -18.81 5.63 -16.37
C HIS A 75 -17.74 6.69 -16.08
N ALA A 76 -17.98 7.50 -15.04
CA ALA A 76 -16.99 8.39 -14.45
C ALA A 76 -16.11 7.64 -13.46
N PHE A 77 -14.79 7.83 -13.56
CA PHE A 77 -13.80 7.18 -12.71
C PHE A 77 -12.57 8.07 -12.50
N ASN A 78 -11.70 7.69 -11.58
CA ASN A 78 -10.46 8.40 -11.28
C ASN A 78 -9.26 7.45 -11.25
N ASP A 79 -8.06 7.95 -10.94
CA ASP A 79 -6.85 7.14 -10.86
C ASP A 79 -7.01 5.93 -9.93
N PHE A 80 -7.74 6.07 -8.82
CA PHE A 80 -7.92 5.03 -7.80
C PHE A 80 -9.11 4.12 -8.02
N SER A 81 -10.04 4.46 -8.90
CA SER A 81 -11.25 3.64 -9.16
C SER A 81 -10.88 2.22 -9.59
N GLY A 82 -11.44 1.20 -8.93
CA GLY A 82 -11.06 -0.18 -9.16
C GLY A 82 -9.62 -0.48 -8.74
N THR A 83 -9.21 0.04 -7.58
CA THR A 83 -7.99 -0.35 -6.86
C THR A 83 -8.25 -0.39 -5.36
N PHE A 84 -7.33 -0.95 -4.59
CA PHE A 84 -7.41 -0.90 -3.12
C PHE A 84 -7.30 0.52 -2.53
N PHE A 85 -6.85 1.52 -3.31
CA PHE A 85 -6.86 2.93 -2.92
C PHE A 85 -8.22 3.60 -3.05
N GLU A 86 -9.19 2.95 -3.71
CA GLU A 86 -10.53 3.52 -3.89
C GLU A 86 -11.16 3.87 -2.54
N ASN A 87 -11.70 5.10 -2.45
CA ASN A 87 -12.31 5.68 -1.25
C ASN A 87 -11.36 5.85 -0.04
N SER A 88 -10.05 5.69 -0.21
CA SER A 88 -9.10 6.00 0.87
C SER A 88 -9.04 7.50 1.14
N LYS A 89 -8.86 7.87 2.41
CA LYS A 89 -8.59 9.26 2.86
C LYS A 89 -7.14 9.47 3.30
N MET A 90 -6.28 8.44 3.20
CA MET A 90 -4.86 8.54 3.54
C MET A 90 -4.05 9.04 2.34
N PRO A 91 -2.99 9.84 2.53
CA PRO A 91 -2.08 10.27 1.48
C PRO A 91 -1.50 9.10 0.67
N ILE A 92 -1.17 9.32 -0.62
CA ILE A 92 -0.60 8.24 -1.43
C ILE A 92 0.82 7.90 -0.97
N SER A 93 1.57 8.86 -0.42
CA SER A 93 2.88 8.58 0.19
C SER A 93 2.77 7.58 1.34
N VAL A 94 1.83 7.77 2.25
CA VAL A 94 1.57 6.88 3.40
C VAL A 94 1.12 5.51 2.91
N LEU A 95 0.18 5.47 1.97
CA LEU A 95 -0.30 4.22 1.39
C LEU A 95 0.82 3.46 0.67
N SER A 96 1.70 4.16 -0.04
CA SER A 96 2.88 3.58 -0.68
C SER A 96 3.86 3.04 0.35
N TYR A 97 4.11 3.79 1.42
CA TYR A 97 4.95 3.34 2.53
C TYR A 97 4.43 2.03 3.15
N ILE A 98 3.11 1.92 3.38
CA ILE A 98 2.50 0.69 3.90
C ILE A 98 2.76 -0.48 2.94
N ILE A 99 2.54 -0.31 1.63
CA ILE A 99 2.75 -1.39 0.63
C ILE A 99 4.20 -1.87 0.62
N PHE A 100 5.16 -0.95 0.67
CA PHE A 100 6.58 -1.31 0.63
C PHE A 100 7.06 -1.98 1.91
N ASN A 101 6.40 -1.73 3.05
CA ASN A 101 6.88 -2.18 4.35
C ASN A 101 6.02 -3.28 5.02
N MET A 102 4.79 -3.52 4.57
CA MET A 102 3.84 -4.43 5.22
C MET A 102 4.28 -5.91 5.32
N TYR A 103 5.33 -6.31 4.60
CA TYR A 103 5.90 -7.66 4.65
C TYR A 103 7.21 -7.75 5.44
N VAL A 104 7.81 -6.61 5.79
CA VAL A 104 9.11 -6.54 6.46
C VAL A 104 9.02 -5.99 7.88
N MET A 105 8.04 -5.12 8.15
CA MET A 105 7.80 -4.43 9.42
C MET A 105 6.50 -4.90 10.08
N SER A 106 6.41 -4.73 11.40
CA SER A 106 5.18 -5.03 12.13
C SER A 106 4.11 -3.95 11.91
N VAL A 107 2.84 -4.27 12.20
CA VAL A 107 1.77 -3.26 12.22
C VAL A 107 2.07 -2.15 13.23
N ALA A 108 2.72 -2.47 14.35
CA ALA A 108 3.08 -1.48 15.37
C ALA A 108 4.19 -0.55 14.85
N ASP A 109 5.22 -1.09 14.21
CA ASP A 109 6.31 -0.29 13.63
C ASP A 109 5.77 0.66 12.57
N ILE A 110 4.92 0.17 11.65
CA ILE A 110 4.33 1.00 10.60
C ILE A 110 3.43 2.09 11.22
N ALA A 111 2.69 1.78 12.28
CA ALA A 111 1.87 2.76 12.99
C ALA A 111 2.72 3.86 13.64
N GLU A 112 3.83 3.50 14.28
CA GLU A 112 4.78 4.43 14.87
C GLU A 112 5.38 5.36 13.80
N GLN A 113 5.85 4.79 12.69
CA GLN A 113 6.50 5.53 11.60
C GLN A 113 5.55 6.47 10.85
N THR A 114 4.31 6.05 10.66
CA THR A 114 3.32 6.84 9.90
C THR A 114 2.52 7.81 10.77
N GLY A 115 2.55 7.64 12.10
CA GLY A 115 1.73 8.40 13.05
C GLY A 115 0.23 8.04 13.03
N TYR A 116 -0.17 6.97 12.33
CA TYR A 116 -1.56 6.48 12.34
C TYR A 116 -1.76 5.39 13.40
N SER A 117 -3.01 5.20 13.85
CA SER A 117 -3.30 4.14 14.82
C SER A 117 -3.07 2.75 14.24
N ARG A 118 -2.63 1.80 15.08
CA ARG A 118 -2.44 0.38 14.70
C ARG A 118 -3.65 -0.20 13.99
N ASN A 119 -4.87 0.09 14.48
CA ASN A 119 -6.10 -0.37 13.84
C ASN A 119 -6.28 0.19 12.43
N THR A 120 -5.89 1.44 12.18
CA THR A 120 -5.95 2.03 10.83
C THR A 120 -4.99 1.29 9.89
N ILE A 121 -3.75 1.08 10.31
CA ILE A 121 -2.75 0.36 9.53
C ILE A 121 -3.19 -1.08 9.26
N TYR A 122 -3.66 -1.80 10.28
CA TYR A 122 -4.21 -3.15 10.16
C TYR A 122 -5.35 -3.21 9.12
N ASN A 123 -6.30 -2.27 9.17
CA ASN A 123 -7.43 -2.24 8.25
C ASN A 123 -7.00 -1.97 6.80
N VAL A 124 -5.99 -1.11 6.60
CA VAL A 124 -5.41 -0.84 5.27
C VAL A 124 -4.72 -2.08 4.73
N ILE A 125 -3.85 -2.71 5.52
CA ILE A 125 -3.15 -3.95 5.16
C ILE A 125 -4.16 -5.05 4.82
N LYS A 126 -5.20 -5.23 5.65
CA LYS A 126 -6.27 -6.18 5.40
C LYS A 126 -6.99 -5.89 4.07
N LYS A 127 -7.29 -4.63 3.77
CA LYS A 127 -7.92 -4.22 2.50
C LYS A 127 -7.01 -4.51 1.30
N ILE A 128 -5.71 -4.23 1.42
CA ILE A 128 -4.71 -4.52 0.38
C ILE A 128 -4.67 -6.02 0.12
N ASN A 129 -4.50 -6.83 1.16
CA ASN A 129 -4.47 -8.29 1.05
C ASN A 129 -5.74 -8.82 0.39
N ASN A 130 -6.93 -8.42 0.85
CA ASN A 130 -8.20 -8.81 0.26
C ASN A 130 -8.31 -8.46 -1.24
N TYR A 131 -7.69 -7.37 -1.68
CA TYR A 131 -7.65 -6.98 -3.08
C TYR A 131 -6.62 -7.79 -3.89
N ILE A 132 -5.50 -8.15 -3.29
CA ILE A 132 -4.41 -8.93 -3.91
C ILE A 132 -4.76 -10.43 -4.01
N HIS A 133 -5.61 -10.96 -3.12
CA HIS A 133 -5.95 -12.39 -3.05
C HIS A 133 -6.69 -12.93 -4.29
N ARG A 134 -5.93 -13.14 -5.38
CA ARG A 134 -5.80 -14.44 -6.05
C ARG A 134 -4.89 -15.33 -5.19
N SER A 135 -5.52 -16.21 -4.42
CA SER A 135 -5.07 -17.48 -3.82
C SER A 135 -3.77 -17.67 -3.01
N ASP A 136 -2.66 -16.93 -3.17
CA ASP A 136 -1.37 -17.50 -2.68
C ASP A 136 -0.66 -16.75 -1.54
N PHE A 137 -1.19 -15.62 -1.05
CA PHE A 137 -0.46 -14.73 -0.13
C PHE A 137 -1.01 -14.66 1.32
N GLU A 138 -1.68 -15.70 1.81
CA GLU A 138 -2.39 -15.68 3.11
C GLU A 138 -1.49 -15.68 4.37
N ARG A 139 -0.17 -15.43 4.28
CA ARG A 139 0.73 -15.90 5.34
C ARG A 139 1.69 -14.94 6.01
N LEU A 140 1.80 -13.67 5.65
CA LEU A 140 2.90 -12.86 6.19
C LEU A 140 2.47 -11.43 6.56
N VAL A 141 1.72 -11.26 7.65
CA VAL A 141 1.72 -9.99 8.39
C VAL A 141 2.64 -10.20 9.59
N LYS A 142 3.75 -9.48 9.66
CA LYS A 142 4.59 -9.50 10.86
C LYS A 142 3.89 -8.77 12.00
N ASP A 143 3.92 -9.37 13.17
CA ASP A 143 3.67 -8.72 14.45
C ASP A 143 4.95 -8.69 15.28
N ASP A 144 4.85 -8.08 16.45
CA ASP A 144 5.98 -7.86 17.36
C ASP A 144 6.58 -9.21 17.86
N ASP A 145 5.81 -10.32 17.78
CA ASP A 145 6.22 -11.67 18.20
C ASP A 145 6.52 -12.65 17.03
N GLY A 146 6.30 -12.28 15.75
CA GLY A 146 6.42 -13.21 14.61
C GLY A 146 5.60 -12.86 13.36
N PHE A 147 5.14 -13.87 12.60
CA PHE A 147 4.18 -13.69 11.50
C PHE A 147 2.81 -14.25 11.93
N PHE A 148 1.74 -13.44 11.91
CA PHE A 148 0.38 -13.91 12.21
C PHE A 148 -0.30 -14.63 11.04
N ARG A 149 -1.04 -15.67 11.41
CA ARG A 149 -2.06 -16.38 10.64
C ARG A 149 -3.40 -15.65 10.69
N LEU A 150 -4.09 -15.50 9.56
CA LEU A 150 -5.52 -15.16 9.54
C LEU A 150 -6.33 -16.46 9.43
N ASN A 151 -6.80 -16.96 10.59
CA ASN A 151 -8.00 -17.80 10.81
C ASN A 151 -7.79 -18.66 12.07
N GLY A 152 -8.17 -18.13 13.24
CA GLY A 152 -8.69 -18.83 14.43
C GLY A 152 -7.96 -20.02 15.08
N ASN A 153 -7.00 -20.66 14.42
CA ASN A 153 -6.35 -21.87 14.89
C ASN A 153 -4.88 -21.56 15.15
N LYS A 154 -4.57 -21.41 16.45
CA LYS A 154 -3.21 -21.44 16.99
C LYS A 154 -2.48 -22.64 16.39
N PHE A 155 -1.38 -22.41 15.70
CA PHE A 155 -0.37 -23.44 15.56
C PHE A 155 0.69 -23.13 16.61
N GLN A 156 0.81 -24.02 17.58
CA GLN A 156 2.05 -24.10 18.33
C GLN A 156 3.12 -24.58 17.35
N VAL A 157 4.14 -23.76 17.15
CA VAL A 157 5.42 -24.29 16.68
C VAL A 157 5.96 -25.02 17.90
N ASN A 158 5.83 -26.34 17.93
CA ASN A 158 6.55 -27.14 18.91
C ASN A 158 8.03 -26.78 18.75
N GLY A 159 8.57 -26.13 19.77
CA GLY A 159 10.01 -26.04 19.94
C GLY A 159 10.52 -27.48 19.98
N GLY A 160 11.18 -27.88 18.91
CA GLY A 160 11.98 -29.10 18.89
C GLY A 160 13.12 -28.90 19.89
N ASN A 161 12.85 -29.22 21.14
CA ASN A 161 13.85 -29.43 22.17
C ASN A 161 14.43 -30.82 21.92
N SER A 162 15.46 -30.92 21.07
CA SER A 162 16.30 -32.12 21.03
C SER A 162 17.40 -31.96 22.06
N ASN A 163 17.06 -32.18 23.32
CA ASN A 163 17.99 -32.79 24.26
C ASN A 163 17.90 -34.29 23.99
N ASP A 164 18.91 -34.85 23.31
CA ASP A 164 19.18 -36.28 23.37
C ASP A 164 20.64 -36.48 23.73
N HIS A 165 20.82 -37.42 24.66
CA HIS A 165 22.01 -37.81 25.39
C HIS A 165 23.19 -38.30 24.54
#